data_AF-A0A7L1LHI3-F1
#
_entry.id   AF-A0A7L1LHI3-F1
#
_cell.length_a   1.000
_cell.length_b   1.000
_cell.length_c   1.000
_cell.angle_alpha   90.00
_cell.angle_beta   90.00
_cell.angle_gamma   90.00
#
_symmetry.space_group_name_H-M   'P 1'
#
loop_
_entity.id
_entity.type
_entity.pdbx_description
1 polymer ?
#
loop_
_entity_poly.entity_id
_entity_poly.type
_entity_poly.pdbx_seq_one_letter_code
_entity_poly.pdbx_strand_id
1 'polypeptide(L)'
;PAGPSPRPSPAARPPEECGLPAQAVLAPLREALAACRPAVQKQVCDDIGRRLMVLEDAWAQGKLSAPVRKRMSLLVQELQQQHWDAADEIHRSLMVDHINEVSQWLVGVKRLIAETRSLPTAEP
;
A
#
# COMPACT_ATOMS: atom_id res chain seq x y z
N PRO A 1 -22.73 33.17 -34.17
CA PRO A 1 -21.36 32.88 -34.65
C PRO A 1 -20.29 33.25 -33.60
N ALA A 2 -19.27 32.39 -33.48
CA ALA A 2 -18.10 32.44 -32.57
C ALA A 2 -18.43 32.32 -31.06
N GLY A 3 -17.93 31.39 -30.26
CA GLY A 3 -16.91 30.34 -30.37
C GLY A 3 -16.45 30.05 -28.92
N PRO A 4 -16.23 28.81 -28.46
CA PRO A 4 -15.98 28.53 -27.05
C PRO A 4 -14.53 28.84 -26.67
N SER A 5 -14.31 29.51 -25.53
CA SER A 5 -12.97 29.67 -24.95
C SER A 5 -12.61 28.48 -24.03
N PRO A 6 -11.33 28.08 -23.99
CA PRO A 6 -10.91 26.77 -23.51
C PRO A 6 -10.63 26.72 -22.01
N ARG A 7 -10.71 25.51 -21.45
CA ARG A 7 -10.35 25.12 -20.07
C ARG A 7 -8.96 25.63 -19.65
N PRO A 8 -8.77 26.05 -18.39
CA PRO A 8 -7.43 26.13 -17.83
C PRO A 8 -6.92 24.74 -17.41
N SER A 9 -5.63 24.57 -17.65
CA SER A 9 -4.78 23.38 -17.67
C SER A 9 -4.78 22.50 -16.42
N PRO A 10 -4.52 21.18 -16.57
CA PRO A 10 -4.10 20.35 -15.45
C PRO A 10 -2.68 20.76 -15.04
N ALA A 11 -2.51 21.12 -13.78
CA ALA A 11 -1.21 21.41 -13.19
C ALA A 11 -0.28 20.19 -13.33
N ALA A 12 0.93 20.48 -13.79
CA ALA A 12 2.11 19.64 -13.90
C ALA A 12 2.08 18.34 -13.07
N ARG A 13 1.96 17.20 -13.75
CA ARG A 13 2.44 15.91 -13.24
C ARG A 13 3.93 15.84 -13.59
N PRO A 14 4.87 15.77 -12.62
CA PRO A 14 6.26 15.47 -12.92
C PRO A 14 6.38 14.04 -13.49
N PRO A 15 7.49 13.75 -14.19
CA PRO A 15 7.59 12.65 -15.14
C PRO A 15 7.34 11.28 -14.51
N GLU A 16 6.58 10.46 -15.26
CA GLU A 16 6.48 9.02 -15.08
C GLU A 16 7.88 8.38 -15.17
N GLU A 17 8.55 8.26 -14.03
CA GLU A 17 9.77 7.47 -13.90
C GLU A 17 9.42 6.20 -13.08
N CYS A 18 9.22 5.10 -13.83
CA CYS A 18 8.83 3.77 -13.34
C CYS A 18 7.42 3.69 -12.68
N GLY A 19 6.42 4.21 -13.40
CA GLY A 19 5.19 3.51 -13.84
C GLY A 19 4.21 2.88 -12.86
N LEU A 20 4.42 2.91 -11.55
CA LEU A 20 3.42 2.44 -10.57
C LEU A 20 3.00 3.59 -9.66
N PRO A 21 1.76 4.07 -9.76
CA PRO A 21 1.27 5.11 -8.85
C PRO A 21 1.19 4.52 -7.44
N ALA A 22 1.67 5.27 -6.44
CA ALA A 22 1.59 4.88 -5.03
C ALA A 22 0.16 4.46 -4.66
N GLN A 23 -0.83 5.14 -5.25
CA GLN A 23 -2.26 4.85 -5.08
C GLN A 23 -2.65 3.41 -5.40
N ALA A 24 -2.01 2.74 -6.37
CA ALA A 24 -2.33 1.36 -6.74
C ALA A 24 -1.99 0.36 -5.61
N VAL A 25 -1.00 0.70 -4.77
CA VAL A 25 -0.59 -0.11 -3.61
C VAL A 25 -1.30 0.38 -2.36
N LEU A 26 -1.36 1.70 -2.16
CA LEU A 26 -1.91 2.33 -0.95
C LEU A 26 -3.43 2.19 -0.86
N ALA A 27 -4.18 2.28 -1.98
CA ALA A 27 -5.64 2.16 -1.95
C ALA A 27 -6.09 0.82 -1.35
N PRO A 28 -5.69 -0.34 -1.90
CA PRO A 28 -6.06 -1.64 -1.35
C PRO A 28 -5.56 -1.87 0.08
N LEU A 29 -4.39 -1.33 0.47
CA LEU A 29 -3.94 -1.37 1.87
C LEU A 29 -4.85 -0.58 2.81
N ARG A 30 -5.31 0.60 2.39
CA ARG A 30 -6.23 1.46 3.17
C ARG A 30 -7.63 0.85 3.24
N GLU A 31 -8.07 0.21 2.18
CA GLU A 31 -9.34 -0.54 2.16
C GLU A 31 -9.29 -1.74 3.11
N ALA A 32 -8.22 -2.53 3.06
CA ALA A 32 -8.00 -3.63 4.01
C ALA A 32 -7.97 -3.13 5.46
N LEU A 33 -7.33 -1.98 5.71
CA LEU A 33 -7.31 -1.34 7.03
C LEU A 33 -8.72 -0.91 7.48
N ALA A 34 -9.51 -0.32 6.58
CA ALA A 34 -10.88 0.08 6.87
C ALA A 34 -11.78 -1.12 7.17
N ALA A 35 -11.60 -2.23 6.43
CA ALA A 35 -12.30 -3.50 6.66
C ALA A 35 -11.92 -4.14 8.00
N CYS A 36 -10.65 -4.03 8.40
CA CYS A 36 -10.18 -4.50 9.72
C CYS A 36 -10.66 -3.63 10.88
N ARG A 37 -10.80 -2.32 10.67
CA ARG A 37 -11.10 -1.32 11.72
C ARG A 37 -12.22 -1.69 12.72
N PRO A 38 -13.36 -2.31 12.33
CA PRO A 38 -14.40 -2.72 13.28
C PRO A 38 -14.04 -3.94 14.14
N ALA A 39 -13.14 -4.80 13.68
CA ALA A 39 -12.78 -6.05 14.34
C ALA A 39 -11.42 -5.99 15.06
N VAL A 40 -10.54 -5.06 14.66
CA VAL A 40 -9.24 -4.84 15.29
C VAL A 40 -9.30 -3.72 16.31
N GLN A 41 -8.39 -3.74 17.29
CA GLN A 41 -8.28 -2.65 18.25
C GLN A 41 -7.92 -1.34 17.54
N LYS A 42 -8.55 -0.24 17.98
CA LYS A 42 -8.30 1.12 17.46
C LYS A 42 -6.81 1.46 17.44
N GLN A 43 -6.05 1.01 18.43
CA GLN A 43 -4.60 1.23 18.52
C GLN A 43 -3.81 0.50 17.42
N VAL A 44 -4.24 -0.70 17.03
CA VAL A 44 -3.64 -1.46 15.93
C VAL A 44 -3.96 -0.79 14.60
N CYS A 45 -5.21 -0.37 14.38
CA CYS A 45 -5.59 0.39 13.20
C CYS A 45 -4.82 1.73 13.09
N ASP A 46 -4.60 2.43 14.20
CA ASP A 46 -3.83 3.68 14.22
C ASP A 46 -2.34 3.44 13.91
N ASP A 47 -1.72 2.41 14.48
CA ASP A 47 -0.34 2.01 14.18
C ASP A 47 -0.15 1.68 12.70
N ILE A 48 -1.02 0.84 12.14
CA ILE A 48 -0.94 0.48 10.72
C ILE A 48 -1.17 1.73 9.85
N GLY A 49 -2.12 2.59 10.22
CA GLY A 49 -2.38 3.85 9.52
C GLY A 49 -1.17 4.77 9.47
N ARG A 50 -0.46 4.93 10.60
CA ARG A 50 0.81 5.68 10.67
C ARG A 50 1.87 5.07 9.76
N ARG A 51 1.98 3.74 9.75
CA ARG A 51 2.96 3.05 8.89
C ARG A 51 2.64 3.18 7.40
N LEU A 52 1.36 3.16 7.02
CA LEU A 52 0.95 3.45 5.64
C LEU A 52 1.30 4.89 5.22
N MET A 53 1.19 5.85 6.14
CA MET A 53 1.63 7.23 5.88
C MET A 53 3.14 7.32 5.66
N VAL A 54 3.95 6.57 6.42
CA VAL A 54 5.41 6.49 6.20
C VAL A 54 5.73 5.84 4.86
N LEU A 55 4.99 4.80 4.45
CA LEU A 55 5.12 4.20 3.12
C LEU A 55 4.79 5.21 2.00
N GLU A 56 3.70 5.96 2.15
CA GLU A 56 3.29 7.00 1.18
C GLU A 56 4.35 8.09 1.06
N ASP A 57 4.88 8.57 2.18
CA ASP A 57 5.97 9.55 2.23
C ASP A 57 7.25 9.02 1.55
N ALA A 58 7.66 7.78 1.87
CA ALA A 58 8.81 7.14 1.22
C ALA A 58 8.60 6.97 -0.29
N TRP A 59 7.38 6.69 -0.74
CA TRP A 59 7.05 6.59 -2.16
C TRP A 59 7.10 7.95 -2.85
N ALA A 60 6.49 8.98 -2.24
CA ALA A 60 6.46 10.33 -2.78
C ALA A 60 7.86 10.98 -2.84
N GLN A 61 8.70 10.68 -1.85
CA GLN A 61 10.10 11.11 -1.84
C GLN A 61 11.00 10.29 -2.77
N GLY A 62 10.48 9.24 -3.41
CA GLY A 62 11.27 8.37 -4.30
C GLY A 62 12.31 7.53 -3.55
N LYS A 63 12.17 7.36 -2.24
CA LYS A 63 13.04 6.52 -1.40
C LYS A 63 12.83 5.02 -1.66
N LEU A 64 11.74 4.65 -2.34
CA LEU A 64 11.42 3.27 -2.70
C LEU A 64 12.04 2.90 -4.05
N SER A 65 12.96 1.93 -3.98
CA SER A 65 13.57 1.31 -5.14
C SER A 65 12.50 0.68 -6.06
N ALA A 66 12.75 0.70 -7.38
CA ALA A 66 11.87 0.07 -8.38
C ALA A 66 11.49 -1.40 -8.05
N PRO A 67 12.43 -2.28 -7.61
CA PRO A 67 12.07 -3.64 -7.17
C PRO A 67 11.13 -3.66 -5.96
N VAL A 68 11.28 -2.73 -5.01
CA VAL A 68 10.41 -2.63 -3.84
C VAL A 68 8.99 -2.24 -4.27
N ARG A 69 8.85 -1.23 -5.13
CA ARG A 69 7.56 -0.79 -5.67
C ARG A 69 6.82 -1.94 -6.38
N LYS A 70 7.53 -2.69 -7.22
CA LYS A 70 6.98 -3.86 -7.94
C LYS A 70 6.54 -4.97 -6.98
N ARG A 71 7.39 -5.33 -6.02
CA ARG A 71 7.08 -6.36 -5.00
C ARG A 71 5.91 -5.94 -4.12
N MET A 72 5.81 -4.66 -3.76
CA MET A 72 4.67 -4.15 -3.01
C MET A 72 3.36 -4.29 -3.79
N SER A 73 3.38 -4.02 -5.09
CA SER A 73 2.21 -4.26 -5.93
C SER A 73 1.78 -5.73 -5.93
N LEU A 74 2.74 -6.67 -5.96
CA LEU A 74 2.46 -8.10 -5.84
C LEU A 74 1.93 -8.46 -4.45
N LEU A 75 2.57 -7.98 -3.38
CA LEU A 75 2.14 -8.24 -2.01
C LEU A 75 0.67 -7.84 -1.79
N VAL A 76 0.27 -6.68 -2.32
CA VAL A 76 -1.10 -6.20 -2.19
C VAL A 76 -2.08 -6.94 -3.11
N GLN A 77 -1.60 -7.49 -4.22
CA GLN A 77 -2.39 -8.39 -5.06
C GLN A 77 -2.64 -9.73 -4.34
N GLU A 78 -1.63 -10.29 -3.68
CA GLU A 78 -1.76 -11.50 -2.84
C GLU A 78 -2.66 -11.22 -1.62
N LEU A 79 -2.56 -10.04 -1.00
CA LEU A 79 -3.45 -9.61 0.09
C LEU A 79 -4.92 -9.64 -0.33
N GLN A 80 -5.25 -9.12 -1.51
CA GLN A 80 -6.61 -9.10 -2.05
C GLN A 80 -7.13 -10.50 -2.38
N GLN A 81 -6.25 -11.39 -2.84
CA GLN A 81 -6.57 -12.80 -3.07
C GLN A 81 -6.62 -13.63 -1.78
N GLN A 82 -6.41 -13.00 -0.62
CA GLN A 82 -6.29 -13.68 0.68
C GLN A 82 -5.16 -14.73 0.71
N HIS A 83 -4.16 -14.59 -0.17
CA HIS A 83 -2.98 -15.44 -0.23
C HIS A 83 -1.93 -14.96 0.76
N TRP A 84 -2.20 -15.18 2.05
CA TRP A 84 -1.32 -14.72 3.13
C TRP A 84 0.08 -15.33 3.07
N ASP A 85 0.20 -16.58 2.59
CA ASP A 85 1.48 -17.30 2.47
C ASP A 85 2.39 -16.67 1.40
N ALA A 86 1.83 -16.39 0.22
CA ALA A 86 2.53 -15.68 -0.85
C ALA A 86 2.91 -14.25 -0.44
N ALA A 87 2.03 -13.56 0.29
CA ALA A 87 2.34 -12.25 0.86
C ALA A 87 3.51 -12.31 1.88
N ASP A 88 3.58 -13.35 2.72
CA ASP A 88 4.69 -13.55 3.66
C ASP A 88 6.01 -13.87 2.94
N GLU A 89 5.96 -14.63 1.83
CA GLU A 89 7.14 -14.90 1.00
C GLU A 89 7.71 -13.62 0.38
N ILE A 90 6.84 -12.77 -0.22
CA ILE A 90 7.24 -11.47 -0.77
C ILE A 90 7.81 -10.58 0.34
N HIS A 91 7.17 -10.59 1.52
CA HIS A 91 7.65 -9.89 2.71
C HIS A 91 9.04 -10.37 3.13
N ARG A 92 9.30 -11.68 3.18
CA ARG A 92 10.62 -12.25 3.50
C ARG A 92 11.67 -11.83 2.48
N SER A 93 11.37 -11.89 1.18
CA SER A 93 12.29 -11.41 0.14
C SER A 93 12.60 -9.92 0.32
N LEU A 94 11.58 -9.09 0.58
CA LEU A 94 11.77 -7.66 0.84
C LEU A 94 12.63 -7.38 2.09
N MET A 95 12.44 -8.15 3.16
CA MET A 95 13.26 -8.04 4.38
C MET A 95 14.70 -8.52 4.18
N VAL A 96 15.00 -9.35 3.19
CA VAL A 96 16.39 -9.77 2.91
C VAL A 96 17.06 -8.78 1.97
N ASP A 97 16.39 -8.41 0.89
CA ASP A 97 16.98 -7.57 -0.16
C ASP A 97 16.99 -6.07 0.19
N HIS A 98 15.93 -5.55 0.85
CA HIS A 98 15.69 -4.11 1.00
C HIS A 98 15.22 -3.72 2.42
N ILE A 99 15.76 -4.38 3.46
CA ILE A 99 15.32 -4.17 4.85
C ILE A 99 15.34 -2.71 5.30
N ASN A 100 16.35 -1.94 4.88
CA ASN A 100 16.51 -0.55 5.27
C ASN A 100 15.36 0.34 4.76
N GLU A 101 14.77 0.01 3.60
CA GLU A 101 13.66 0.76 3.01
C GLU A 101 12.31 0.32 3.58
N VAL A 102 12.14 -0.99 3.82
CA VAL A 102 10.84 -1.58 4.14
C VAL A 102 10.60 -1.72 5.65
N SER A 103 11.62 -1.92 6.47
CA SER A 103 11.48 -2.28 7.89
C SER A 103 10.66 -1.28 8.72
N GLN A 104 10.63 0.00 8.35
CA GLN A 104 9.90 1.03 9.09
C GLN A 104 8.37 0.88 9.00
N TRP A 105 7.84 0.49 7.83
CA TRP A 105 6.39 0.41 7.57
C TRP A 105 5.91 -1.02 7.32
N LEU A 106 6.77 -1.92 6.86
CA LEU A 106 6.43 -3.28 6.48
C LEU A 106 5.92 -4.12 7.65
N VAL A 107 6.42 -3.87 8.87
CA VAL A 107 5.88 -4.45 10.10
C VAL A 107 4.39 -4.13 10.33
N GLY A 108 3.93 -2.98 9.85
CA GLY A 108 2.51 -2.60 9.88
C GLY A 108 1.71 -3.31 8.81
N VAL A 109 2.28 -3.47 7.62
CA VAL A 109 1.68 -4.25 6.54
C VAL A 109 1.56 -5.73 6.93
N LYS A 110 2.60 -6.30 7.55
CA LYS A 110 2.56 -7.66 8.12
C LYS A 110 1.50 -7.79 9.20
N ARG A 111 1.38 -6.79 10.07
CA ARG A 111 0.29 -6.76 11.06
C ARG A 111 -1.06 -6.72 10.36
N LEU A 112 -1.22 -5.85 9.35
CA LEU A 112 -2.44 -5.75 8.56
C LEU A 112 -2.84 -7.10 7.96
N ILE A 113 -1.91 -7.81 7.29
CA ILE A 113 -2.10 -9.17 6.75
C ILE A 113 -2.60 -10.13 7.84
N ALA A 114 -1.95 -10.13 9.00
CA ALA A 114 -2.31 -11.01 10.11
C ALA A 114 -3.70 -10.68 10.68
N GLU A 115 -4.03 -9.39 10.80
CA GLU A 115 -5.35 -8.95 11.26
C GLU A 115 -6.42 -9.28 10.21
N THR A 116 -6.20 -9.02 8.92
CA THR A 116 -7.14 -9.37 7.83
C THR A 116 -7.38 -10.87 7.75
N ARG A 117 -6.35 -11.69 8.02
CA ARG A 117 -6.49 -13.16 8.12
C ARG A 117 -7.28 -13.57 9.36
N SER A 118 -7.12 -12.84 10.45
CA SER A 118 -7.81 -13.11 11.73
C SER A 118 -9.23 -12.57 11.75
N LEU A 119 -9.61 -11.72 10.80
CA LEU A 119 -11.00 -11.34 10.63
C LEU A 119 -11.80 -12.61 10.40
N PRO A 120 -12.87 -12.86 11.19
CA PRO A 120 -13.83 -13.85 10.80
C PRO A 120 -14.37 -13.37 9.45
N THR A 121 -14.05 -14.07 8.37
CA THR A 121 -14.74 -13.91 7.09
C THR A 121 -16.21 -14.04 7.43
N ALA A 122 -16.93 -12.92 7.43
CA ALA A 122 -18.36 -12.94 7.63
C ALA A 122 -18.95 -13.72 6.46
N GLU A 123 -19.15 -15.02 6.66
CA GLU A 123 -19.94 -15.85 5.76
C GLU A 123 -21.35 -15.23 5.71
N PRO A 124 -21.89 -14.95 4.51
CA PRO A 124 -23.26 -14.46 4.35
C PRO A 124 -24.32 -15.51 4.75
#